data_AF-A0A535SLF3-F1
#
_entry.id   AF-A0A535SLF3-F1
#
_cell.length_a   1.000
_cell.length_b   1.000
_cell.length_c   1.000
_cell.angle_alpha   90.00
_cell.angle_beta   90.00
_cell.angle_gamma   90.00
#
_symmetry.space_group_name_H-M   'P 1'
#
loop_
_entity.id
_entity.type
_entity.pdbx_description
1 polymer ?
#
loop_
_entity_poly.entity_id
_entity_poly.type
_entity_poly.pdbx_seq_one_letter_code
_entity_poly.pdbx_strand_id
1 'polypeptide(L)'
;MSAHTQEQIVKDLGNLLREFNGKEYSGDIGSKTLFFGDLGLVSIDAVILAETLERFYDCGFPFGQFLSEIEREGVRDIELGELAAFLHRHMIRSGVDA
;
A
#
# COMPACT_ATOMS: atom_id res chain seq x y z
N MET A 1 1.76 -18.26 10.95
CA MET A 1 2.86 -17.27 10.94
C MET A 1 2.24 -15.88 10.93
N SER A 2 2.90 -14.91 11.55
CA SER A 2 2.36 -13.67 12.15
C SER A 2 1.23 -13.00 11.37
N ALA A 3 0.08 -12.79 12.03
CA ALA A 3 -0.99 -11.96 11.50
C ALA A 3 -0.43 -10.55 11.26
N HIS A 4 -0.24 -10.16 10.00
CA HIS A 4 0.18 -8.80 9.65
C HIS A 4 -0.96 -7.86 10.04
N THR A 5 -0.88 -7.21 11.20
CA THR A 5 -1.87 -6.21 11.58
C THR A 5 -1.77 -5.02 10.63
N GLN A 6 -2.86 -4.28 10.47
CA GLN A 6 -2.86 -3.06 9.65
C GLN A 6 -1.76 -2.07 10.07
N GLU A 7 -1.48 -1.95 11.37
CA GLU A 7 -0.37 -1.14 11.90
C GLU A 7 1.00 -1.64 11.45
N GLN A 8 1.21 -2.96 11.42
CA GLN A 8 2.45 -3.53 10.93
C GLN A 8 2.61 -3.27 9.43
N ILE A 9 1.54 -3.39 8.64
CA ILE A 9 1.57 -3.10 7.21
C ILE A 9 1.88 -1.63 6.96
N VAL A 10 1.27 -0.70 7.70
CA VAL A 10 1.61 0.74 7.61
C VAL A 10 3.10 0.97 7.91
N LYS A 11 3.66 0.29 8.91
CA LYS A 11 5.08 0.39 9.24
C LYS A 11 5.97 -0.16 8.13
N ASP A 12 5.60 -1.29 7.53
CA ASP A 12 6.31 -1.89 6.40
C ASP A 12 6.27 -0.96 5.18
N LEU A 13 5.09 -0.43 4.85
CA LEU A 13 4.90 0.58 3.81
C LEU A 13 5.78 1.81 4.09
N GLY A 14 5.79 2.31 5.32
CA GLY A 14 6.65 3.44 5.70
C GLY A 14 8.14 3.15 5.48
N ASN A 15 8.61 1.95 5.79
CA ASN A 15 10.00 1.58 5.53
C ASN A 15 10.32 1.46 4.04
N LEU A 16 9.41 0.90 3.24
CA LEU A 16 9.56 0.79 1.79
C LEU A 16 9.53 2.16 1.11
N LEU A 17 8.67 3.07 1.60
CA LEU A 17 8.44 4.38 1.01
C LEU A 17 9.44 5.45 1.44
N ARG A 18 10.28 5.18 2.46
CA ARG A 18 11.38 6.08 2.85
C ARG A 18 12.38 6.31 1.72
N GLU A 19 12.68 5.28 0.96
CA GLU A 19 13.58 5.33 -0.19
C GLU A 19 12.97 4.51 -1.33
N PHE A 20 12.04 5.12 -2.07
CA PHE A 20 11.28 4.43 -3.10
C PHE A 20 11.51 5.08 -4.46
N ASN A 21 11.92 4.27 -5.44
CA ASN A 21 12.10 4.69 -6.83
C ASN A 21 13.01 5.94 -6.98
N GLY A 22 14.07 6.03 -6.17
CA GLY A 22 14.98 7.18 -6.15
C GLY A 22 14.43 8.44 -5.47
N LYS A 23 13.27 8.35 -4.82
CA LYS A 23 12.69 9.40 -3.99
C LYS A 23 12.94 9.08 -2.52
N GLU A 24 13.60 10.01 -1.83
CA GLU A 24 13.76 9.95 -0.38
C GLU A 24 12.67 10.78 0.31
N TYR A 25 12.01 10.19 1.30
CA TYR A 25 11.05 10.88 2.15
C TYR A 25 11.53 10.90 3.61
N SER A 26 11.75 12.10 4.13
CA SER A 26 12.29 12.33 5.48
C SER A 26 11.22 12.63 6.54
N GLY A 27 9.96 12.78 6.14
CA GLY A 27 8.84 13.03 7.06
C GLY A 27 8.38 11.77 7.81
N ASP A 28 7.44 11.98 8.72
CA ASP A 28 6.75 10.88 9.41
C ASP A 28 5.75 10.23 8.48
N ILE A 29 5.95 8.94 8.21
CA ILE A 29 5.02 8.13 7.42
C ILE A 29 4.10 7.37 8.37
N GLY A 30 2.79 7.58 8.22
CA GLY A 30 1.76 6.94 9.03
C GLY A 30 0.49 6.65 8.22
N SER A 31 -0.56 6.19 8.91
CA SER A 31 -1.81 5.79 8.26
C SER A 31 -2.53 6.91 7.52
N LYS A 32 -2.32 8.17 7.93
CA LYS A 32 -2.93 9.35 7.30
C LYS A 32 -2.06 9.97 6.20
N THR A 33 -0.87 9.42 5.96
CA THR A 33 0.02 9.93 4.92
C THR A 33 -0.59 9.66 3.55
N LEU A 34 -0.63 10.71 2.73
CA LEU A 34 -1.21 10.70 1.40
C LEU A 34 -0.20 10.22 0.35
N PHE A 35 -0.62 9.27 -0.47
CA PHE A 35 0.22 8.62 -1.45
C PHE A 35 0.75 9.58 -2.53
N PHE A 36 -0.13 10.39 -3.11
CA PHE A 36 0.24 11.34 -4.16
C PHE A 36 0.59 12.71 -3.54
N GLY A 37 -0.19 13.16 -2.56
CA GLY A 37 -0.09 14.50 -1.98
C GLY A 37 1.11 14.70 -1.05
N ASP A 38 1.37 13.75 -0.14
CA ASP A 38 2.47 13.89 0.82
C ASP A 38 3.77 13.30 0.27
N LEU A 39 3.71 12.11 -0.33
CA LEU A 39 4.90 11.41 -0.82
C LEU A 39 5.31 11.86 -2.23
N GLY A 40 4.50 12.66 -2.93
CA GLY A 40 4.79 13.11 -4.29
C GLY A 40 4.93 11.96 -5.29
N LEU A 41 4.26 10.83 -5.02
CA LEU A 41 4.22 9.71 -5.94
C LEU A 41 3.26 10.03 -7.09
N VAL A 42 3.37 9.27 -8.17
CA VAL A 42 2.50 9.35 -9.34
C VAL A 42 1.95 7.98 -9.71
N SER A 43 1.03 7.90 -10.67
CA SER A 43 0.37 6.65 -11.05
C SER A 43 1.34 5.51 -11.40
N ILE A 44 2.51 5.82 -12.00
CA ILE A 44 3.53 4.80 -12.29
C ILE A 44 4.19 4.26 -11.02
N ASP A 45 4.39 5.10 -10.00
CA ASP A 45 4.95 4.68 -8.71
C ASP A 45 4.00 3.73 -7.99
N ALA A 46 2.68 3.95 -8.10
CA ALA A 46 1.67 3.04 -7.55
C ALA A 46 1.75 1.64 -8.17
N VAL A 47 2.00 1.55 -9.49
CA VAL A 47 2.17 0.28 -10.20
C VAL A 47 3.46 -0.42 -9.75
N ILE A 48 4.58 0.30 -9.64
CA ILE A 48 5.85 -0.27 -9.17
C ILE A 48 5.73 -0.72 -7.70
N LEU A 49 5.02 0.05 -6.88
CA LEU A 49 4.79 -0.30 -5.48
C LEU A 49 3.94 -1.57 -5.38
N ALA A 50 2.89 -1.70 -6.21
CA ALA A 50 2.09 -2.90 -6.27
C ALA A 50 2.95 -4.15 -6.50
N GLU A 51 3.79 -4.13 -7.53
CA GLU A 51 4.72 -5.24 -7.83
C GLU A 51 5.71 -5.49 -6.68
N THR A 52 6.19 -4.42 -6.03
CA THR A 52 7.11 -4.51 -4.90
C THR A 52 6.42 -5.18 -3.70
N LEU A 53 5.17 -4.84 -3.41
CA LEU A 53 4.39 -5.40 -2.32
C LEU A 53 4.02 -6.86 -2.57
N GLU A 54 3.68 -7.21 -3.81
CA GLU A 54 3.40 -8.60 -4.17
C GLU A 54 4.63 -9.49 -3.92
N ARG A 55 5.82 -9.01 -4.27
CA ARG A 55 7.09 -9.70 -3.98
C ARG A 55 7.44 -9.69 -2.50
N PHE A 56 7.19 -8.60 -1.79
CA PHE A 56 7.52 -8.45 -0.38
C PHE A 56 6.68 -9.39 0.49
N TYR A 57 5.39 -9.52 0.17
CA TYR A 57 4.45 -10.36 0.91
C TYR A 57 4.21 -11.74 0.29
N ASP A 58 4.86 -12.05 -0.84
CA ASP A 58 4.67 -13.28 -1.62
C ASP A 58 3.19 -13.60 -1.89
N CYS A 59 2.42 -12.55 -2.23
CA CYS A 59 0.97 -12.60 -2.37
C CYS A 59 0.53 -11.70 -3.53
N GLY A 60 -0.30 -12.22 -4.44
CA GLY A 60 -0.92 -11.40 -5.48
C GLY A 60 -2.03 -10.51 -4.91
N PHE A 61 -2.11 -9.26 -5.36
CA PHE A 61 -3.11 -8.31 -4.91
C PHE A 61 -3.87 -7.70 -6.10
N PRO A 62 -5.21 -7.59 -6.03
CA PRO A 62 -6.00 -7.03 -7.12
C PRO A 62 -5.94 -5.49 -7.14
N PHE A 63 -4.76 -4.91 -7.35
CA PHE A 63 -4.55 -3.46 -7.34
C PHE A 63 -5.40 -2.71 -8.37
N GLY A 64 -5.68 -3.32 -9.54
CA GLY A 64 -6.58 -2.73 -10.53
C GLY A 64 -8.01 -2.52 -10.00
N GLN A 65 -8.50 -3.47 -9.19
CA GLN A 65 -9.81 -3.33 -8.54
C GLN A 65 -9.77 -2.26 -7.45
N PHE A 66 -8.71 -2.24 -6.65
CA PHE A 66 -8.50 -1.22 -5.61
C PHE A 66 -8.51 0.20 -6.20
N LEU A 67 -7.72 0.44 -7.24
CA LEU A 67 -7.67 1.76 -7.91
C LEU A 67 -9.04 2.14 -8.50
N SER A 68 -9.75 1.19 -9.09
CA SER A 68 -11.10 1.43 -9.62
C SER A 68 -12.11 1.78 -8.51
N GLU A 69 -11.98 1.19 -7.31
CA GLU A 69 -12.82 1.51 -6.15
C GLU A 69 -12.53 2.93 -5.64
N ILE A 70 -11.26 3.29 -5.49
CA ILE A 70 -10.81 4.64 -5.10
C ILE A 70 -11.31 5.70 -6.09
N GLU A 71 -11.18 5.45 -7.39
CA GLU A 71 -11.71 6.36 -8.44
C GLU A 71 -13.24 6.48 -8.36
N ARG A 72 -13.95 5.37 -8.11
CA ARG A 72 -15.42 5.37 -7.95
C ARG A 72 -15.89 6.11 -6.71
N GLU A 73 -15.13 6.07 -5.63
CA GLU A 73 -15.40 6.83 -4.41
C GLU A 73 -15.06 8.33 -4.56
N GLY A 74 -14.48 8.72 -5.69
CA GLY A 74 -14.07 10.10 -5.97
C GLY A 74 -12.84 10.52 -5.16
N VAL A 75 -12.14 9.55 -4.58
CA VAL A 75 -10.93 9.76 -3.80
C VAL A 75 -9.80 10.08 -4.78
N ARG A 76 -9.24 11.28 -4.65
CA ARG A 76 -8.14 11.74 -5.51
C ARG A 76 -6.77 11.30 -5.01
N ASP A 77 -6.72 10.89 -3.75
CA ASP A 77 -5.48 10.56 -3.07
C ASP A 77 -5.68 9.45 -2.05
N ILE A 78 -4.72 8.53 -1.99
CA ILE A 78 -4.85 7.30 -1.23
C ILE A 78 -4.13 7.49 0.10
N GLU A 79 -4.84 7.29 1.21
CA GLU A 79 -4.18 7.21 2.51
C GLU A 79 -3.46 5.86 2.65
N LEU A 80 -2.25 5.85 3.23
CA LEU A 80 -1.55 4.58 3.49
C LEU A 80 -2.33 3.64 4.39
N GLY A 81 -3.21 4.18 5.26
CA GLY A 81 -4.13 3.39 6.06
C GLY A 81 -5.14 2.60 5.23
N GLU A 82 -5.63 3.17 4.13
CA GLU A 82 -6.54 2.50 3.20
C GLU A 82 -5.82 1.40 2.42
N LEU A 83 -4.61 1.70 1.92
CA LEU A 83 -3.76 0.71 1.29
C LEU A 83 -3.45 -0.45 2.26
N ALA A 84 -3.08 -0.15 3.50
CA ALA A 84 -2.83 -1.16 4.51
C ALA A 84 -4.07 -2.00 4.83
N ALA A 85 -5.26 -1.39 4.90
CA ALA A 85 -6.51 -2.10 5.09
C ALA A 85 -6.85 -3.01 3.90
N PHE A 86 -6.57 -2.57 2.67
CA PHE A 86 -6.71 -3.38 1.47
C PHE A 86 -5.79 -4.61 1.49
N LEU A 87 -4.50 -4.40 1.79
CA LEU A 87 -3.52 -5.47 1.90
C LEU A 87 -3.88 -6.48 2.99
N HIS A 88 -4.23 -5.99 4.18
CA HIS A 88 -4.64 -6.81 5.32
C HIS A 88 -5.83 -7.72 4.98
N ARG A 89 -6.86 -7.17 4.33
CA ARG A 89 -8.06 -7.92 3.92
C ARG A 89 -7.73 -9.04 2.94
N HIS A 90 -6.78 -8.82 2.03
CA HIS A 90 -6.37 -9.83 1.05
C HIS A 90 -5.44 -10.87 1.64
N MET A 91 -4.51 -10.49 2.51
CA MET A 91 -3.64 -11.45 3.22
C MET A 91 -4.43 -12.42 4.10
N ILE A 92 -5.49 -11.94 4.78
CA ILE A 92 -6.40 -12.81 5.53
C ILE A 92 -7.12 -13.77 4.59
N ARG A 93 -7.55 -13.30 3.41
CA ARG A 93 -8.29 -14.12 2.43
C ARG A 93 -7.42 -15.19 1.80
N SER A 94 -6.18 -14.86 1.43
CA SER A 94 -5.21 -15.78 0.82
C SER A 94 -4.72 -16.86 1.78
N GLY A 95 -4.86 -16.66 3.10
CA GLY A 95 -4.55 -17.66 4.12
C GLY A 95 -5.63 -18.73 4.33
N VAL A 96 -6.73 -18.71 3.56
CA VAL A 96 -7.88 -19.64 3.74
C VAL A 96 -7.97 -20.74 2.67
N ASP A 97 -7.14 -20.72 1.63
CA ASP A 97 -7.14 -21.77 0.59
C ASP A 97 -5.84 -22.59 0.59
N ALA A 98 -5.60 -23.34 1.68
CA ALA A 98 -4.62 -24.43 1.74
C ALA A 98 -5.23 -25.68 2.39
#